data_AF-C6LKB9-F1
#
_entry.id   AF-C6LKB9-F1
#
_cell.length_a   1.000
_cell.length_b   1.000
_cell.length_c   1.000
_cell.angle_alpha   90.00
_cell.angle_beta   90.00
_cell.angle_gamma   90.00
#
_symmetry.space_group_name_H-M   'P 1'
#
loop_
_entity.id
_entity.type
_entity.pdbx_description
1 polymer ?
#
loop_
_entity_poly.entity_id
_entity_poly.type
_entity_poly.pdbx_seq_one_letter_code
_entity_poly.pdbx_strand_id
1 'polypeptide(L)'
;MMIRNSRKITAMKTAGRKNNNGSVYFMMKVRAEVVWMLDETMHAINENLEGDEFLRLIARAETLMEVLGTDTPTFQRKLLEAWKKSMKYRALCLHQR
;
A
#
# COMPACT_ATOMS: atom_id res chain seq x y z
N MET A 1 -34.44 -27.46 -48.83
CA MET A 1 -34.29 -26.16 -48.13
C MET A 1 -35.47 -25.98 -47.18
N MET A 2 -35.27 -26.16 -45.88
CA MET A 2 -36.18 -25.74 -44.80
C MET A 2 -35.45 -25.94 -43.47
N ILE A 3 -34.88 -24.87 -42.89
CA ILE A 3 -34.52 -24.85 -41.46
C ILE A 3 -35.46 -23.85 -40.80
N ARG A 4 -36.51 -24.40 -40.18
CA ARG A 4 -37.28 -23.71 -39.14
C ARG A 4 -36.44 -23.73 -37.88
N ASN A 5 -36.14 -22.56 -37.31
CA ASN A 5 -36.07 -22.33 -35.85
C ASN A 5 -35.69 -20.87 -35.56
N SER A 6 -36.69 -20.01 -35.54
CA SER A 6 -36.62 -18.68 -34.93
C SER A 6 -36.58 -18.83 -33.40
N ARG A 7 -35.43 -19.21 -32.83
CA ARG A 7 -35.22 -19.10 -31.38
C ARG A 7 -34.90 -17.65 -31.05
N LYS A 8 -35.93 -16.92 -30.64
CA LYS A 8 -35.85 -15.61 -30.01
C LYS A 8 -34.89 -15.74 -28.82
N ILE A 9 -33.67 -15.22 -28.96
CA ILE A 9 -32.74 -15.07 -27.84
C ILE A 9 -33.29 -13.91 -27.00
N THR A 10 -34.07 -14.23 -25.98
CA THR A 10 -34.46 -13.25 -24.96
C THR A 10 -33.21 -12.92 -24.16
N ALA A 11 -32.57 -11.79 -24.48
CA ALA A 11 -31.50 -11.25 -23.67
C ALA A 11 -32.07 -10.96 -22.27
N MET A 12 -31.78 -11.83 -21.29
CA MET A 12 -31.99 -11.50 -19.89
C MET A 12 -31.12 -10.27 -19.60
N LYS A 13 -31.75 -9.12 -19.37
CA LYS A 13 -31.09 -7.99 -18.71
C LYS A 13 -30.76 -8.46 -17.29
N THR A 14 -29.54 -8.94 -17.09
CA THR A 14 -28.97 -9.06 -15.75
C THR A 14 -28.92 -7.64 -15.19
N ALA A 15 -29.85 -7.31 -14.30
CA ALA A 15 -29.79 -6.06 -13.56
C ALA A 15 -28.45 -6.05 -12.81
N GLY A 16 -27.49 -5.28 -13.31
CA GLY A 16 -26.20 -5.11 -12.69
C GLY A 16 -26.38 -4.47 -11.32
N ARG A 17 -26.51 -5.28 -10.28
CA ARG A 17 -26.26 -4.83 -8.92
C ARG A 17 -24.79 -4.45 -8.88
N LYS A 18 -24.49 -3.15 -8.87
CA LYS A 18 -23.16 -2.65 -8.52
C LYS A 18 -22.83 -3.21 -7.14
N ASN A 19 -21.92 -4.18 -7.09
CA ASN A 19 -21.40 -4.76 -5.86
C ASN A 19 -20.48 -3.73 -5.16
N ASN A 20 -21.04 -2.64 -4.65
CA ASN A 20 -20.29 -1.61 -3.93
C ASN A 20 -19.67 -2.15 -2.62
N ASN A 21 -20.14 -3.27 -2.07
CA ASN A 21 -19.59 -3.85 -0.84
C ASN A 21 -18.33 -4.69 -1.07
N GLY A 22 -18.19 -5.33 -2.23
CA GLY A 22 -17.02 -6.18 -2.51
C GLY A 22 -15.74 -5.36 -2.73
N SER A 23 -15.86 -4.21 -3.42
CA SER A 23 -14.75 -3.29 -3.64
C SER A 23 -14.31 -2.59 -2.35
N VAL A 24 -15.26 -2.19 -1.49
CA VAL A 24 -14.95 -1.54 -0.21
C VAL A 24 -14.27 -2.51 0.76
N TYR A 25 -14.75 -3.76 0.88
CA TYR A 25 -14.11 -4.77 1.72
C TYR A 25 -12.70 -5.13 1.23
N PHE A 26 -12.51 -5.23 -0.09
CA PHE A 26 -11.19 -5.44 -0.68
C PHE A 26 -10.25 -4.26 -0.39
N MET A 27 -10.71 -3.03 -0.57
CA MET A 27 -9.94 -1.82 -0.21
C MET A 27 -9.60 -1.77 1.29
N MET A 28 -10.54 -2.16 2.17
CA MET A 28 -10.29 -2.21 3.62
C MET A 28 -9.20 -3.22 4.00
N LYS A 29 -9.17 -4.39 3.34
CA LYS A 29 -8.12 -5.40 3.58
C LYS A 29 -6.75 -4.95 3.12
N VAL A 30 -6.65 -4.44 1.89
CA VAL A 30 -5.39 -3.91 1.36
C VAL A 30 -4.86 -2.79 2.25
N ARG A 31 -5.74 -1.90 2.73
CA ARG A 31 -5.35 -0.84 3.65
C ARG A 31 -4.78 -1.38 4.96
N ALA A 32 -5.43 -2.37 5.58
CA ALA A 32 -4.94 -2.98 6.82
C ALA A 32 -3.57 -3.67 6.62
N GLU A 33 -3.38 -4.35 5.50
CA GLU A 33 -2.10 -4.97 5.14
C GLU A 33 -0.99 -3.93 4.94
N VAL A 34 -1.29 -2.80 4.29
CA VAL A 34 -0.30 -1.72 4.10
C VAL A 34 0.08 -1.08 5.44
N VAL A 35 -0.88 -0.88 6.35
CA VAL A 35 -0.58 -0.39 7.70
C VAL A 35 0.30 -1.39 8.46
N TRP A 36 -0.01 -2.68 8.39
CA TRP A 36 0.82 -3.72 9.02
C TRP A 36 2.23 -3.76 8.44
N MET A 37 2.39 -3.71 7.11
CA MET A 37 3.70 -3.63 6.47
C MET A 37 4.49 -2.38 6.87
N LEU A 38 3.80 -1.26 7.09
CA LEU A 38 4.44 -0.04 7.58
C LEU A 38 4.94 -0.26 9.00
N ASP A 39 4.13 -0.81 9.91
CA ASP A 39 4.56 -1.10 11.28
C ASP A 39 5.77 -2.03 11.33
N GLU A 40 5.78 -3.12 10.56
CA GLU A 40 6.92 -4.03 10.46
C GLU A 40 8.18 -3.32 9.94
N THR A 41 8.03 -2.44 8.93
CA THR A 41 9.14 -1.67 8.39
C THR A 41 9.70 -0.69 9.43
N MET A 42 8.83 0.00 10.17
CA MET A 42 9.24 0.92 11.23
C MET A 42 9.88 0.18 12.41
N HIS A 43 9.42 -1.04 12.70
CA HIS A 43 10.03 -1.91 13.70
C HIS A 43 11.46 -2.30 13.29
N ALA A 44 11.64 -2.77 12.06
CA ALA A 44 12.97 -3.14 11.54
C ALA A 44 13.95 -1.96 11.58
N ILE A 45 13.50 -0.73 11.30
CA ILE A 45 14.34 0.47 11.43
C ILE A 45 14.79 0.70 12.88
N ASN A 46 13.93 0.42 13.86
CA ASN A 46 14.23 0.54 15.29
C ASN A 46 15.19 -0.53 15.80
N GLU A 47 15.23 -1.72 15.18
CA GLU A 47 16.17 -2.80 15.53
C GLU A 47 17.62 -2.52 15.11
N ASN A 48 17.98 -1.24 14.91
CA ASN A 48 19.33 -0.75 14.70
C ASN A 48 20.03 -1.28 13.45
N LEU A 49 19.28 -1.53 12.37
CA LEU A 49 19.89 -1.86 11.07
C LEU A 49 20.85 -0.76 10.61
N GLU A 50 22.02 -1.17 10.10
CA GLU A 50 23.12 -0.28 9.69
C GLU A 50 23.29 -0.28 8.16
N GLY A 51 24.01 0.72 7.65
CA GLY A 51 24.39 0.77 6.23
C GLY A 51 23.22 0.96 5.26
N ASP A 52 23.34 0.34 4.08
CA ASP A 52 22.37 0.49 2.98
C ASP A 52 20.99 -0.09 3.28
N GLU A 53 20.90 -1.08 4.17
CA GLU A 53 19.63 -1.70 4.55
C GLU A 53 18.72 -0.72 5.29
N PHE A 54 19.30 0.10 6.16
CA PHE A 54 18.61 1.20 6.82
C PHE A 54 17.99 2.18 5.81
N LEU A 55 18.75 2.58 4.79
CA LEU A 55 18.27 3.49 3.75
C LEU A 55 17.15 2.88 2.90
N ARG A 56 17.24 1.58 2.58
CA ARG A 56 16.18 0.86 1.87
C ARG A 56 14.89 0.80 2.68
N LEU A 57 14.97 0.57 3.99
CA LEU A 57 13.80 0.54 4.86
C LEU A 57 13.16 1.91 5.03
N ILE A 58 13.97 2.98 5.12
CA ILE A 58 13.47 4.36 5.11
C ILE A 58 12.70 4.64 3.81
N ALA A 59 13.28 4.29 2.66
CA ALA A 59 12.62 4.46 1.36
C ALA A 59 11.32 3.62 1.26
N ARG A 60 11.34 2.37 1.76
CA ARG A 60 10.15 1.52 1.83
C ARG A 60 9.06 2.15 2.69
N ALA A 61 9.42 2.70 3.85
CA ALA A 61 8.48 3.38 4.74
C ALA A 61 7.86 4.60 4.02
N GLU A 62 8.65 5.40 3.30
CA GLU A 62 8.14 6.53 2.50
C GLU A 62 7.10 6.10 1.47
N THR A 63 7.39 5.05 0.70
CA THR A 63 6.45 4.50 -0.30
C THR A 63 5.16 4.02 0.36
N LEU A 64 5.24 3.31 1.49
CA LEU A 64 4.06 2.83 2.22
C LEU A 64 3.22 4.00 2.76
N MET A 65 3.87 5.07 3.24
CA MET A 65 3.18 6.28 3.67
C MET A 65 2.50 7.01 2.51
N GLU A 66 3.14 7.06 1.33
CA GLU A 66 2.55 7.64 0.12
C GLU A 66 1.29 6.88 -0.31
N VAL A 67 1.34 5.54 -0.30
CA VAL A 67 0.18 4.68 -0.59
C VAL A 67 -0.95 4.91 0.41
N LEU A 68 -0.64 5.11 1.68
CA LEU A 68 -1.64 5.41 2.71
C LEU A 68 -2.15 6.86 2.63
N GLY A 69 -1.43 7.78 2.00
CA GLY A 69 -1.88 9.16 1.83
C GLY A 69 -2.15 9.85 3.16
N THR A 70 -3.39 10.28 3.41
CA THR A 70 -3.83 10.88 4.68
C THR A 70 -4.04 9.86 5.80
N ASP A 71 -4.19 8.58 5.44
CA ASP A 71 -4.51 7.49 6.37
C ASP A 71 -3.30 7.00 7.15
N THR A 72 -2.09 7.45 6.83
CA THR A 72 -0.89 7.10 7.61
C THR A 72 -1.01 7.64 9.04
N PRO A 73 -0.88 6.78 10.06
CA PRO A 73 -0.83 7.19 11.45
C PRO A 73 0.22 8.28 11.72
N THR A 74 -0.21 9.33 12.43
CA THR A 74 0.62 10.51 12.74
C THR A 74 1.92 10.16 13.48
N PHE A 75 1.88 9.15 14.34
CA PHE A 75 3.05 8.69 15.08
C PHE A 75 4.17 8.23 14.14
N GLN A 76 3.85 7.41 13.14
CA GLN A 76 4.85 6.88 12.21
C GLN A 76 5.45 7.99 11.35
N ARG A 77 4.65 8.98 10.91
CA ARG A 77 5.17 10.16 10.18
C ARG A 77 6.23 10.90 11.01
N LYS A 78 5.92 11.18 12.28
CA LYS A 78 6.86 11.87 13.19
C LYS A 78 8.13 11.05 13.40
N LEU A 79 8.00 9.74 13.55
CA LEU A 79 9.13 8.84 13.74
C LEU A 79 10.06 8.82 12.52
N LEU A 80 9.49 8.73 11.30
CA LEU A 80 10.26 8.77 10.06
C LEU A 80 11.00 10.12 9.88
N GLU A 81 10.33 11.23 10.16
CA GLU A 81 10.98 12.55 10.14
C GLU A 81 12.12 12.66 11.15
N ALA A 82 11.96 12.08 12.35
CA ALA A 82 13.01 12.05 13.35
C ALA A 82 14.24 11.28 12.86
N TRP A 83 14.04 10.12 12.22
CA TRP A 83 15.15 9.36 11.64
C TRP A 83 15.84 10.09 10.51
N LYS A 84 15.09 10.72 9.59
CA LYS A 84 15.68 11.51 8.50
C LYS A 84 16.48 12.72 9.00
N LYS A 85 16.17 13.23 10.21
CA LYS A 85 16.93 14.30 10.87
C LYS A 85 18.14 13.77 11.66
N SER A 86 18.22 12.47 11.92
CA SER A 86 19.32 11.87 12.69
C SER A 86 20.66 12.01 11.96
N MET A 87 21.75 12.10 12.74
CA MET A 87 23.11 12.11 12.18
C MET A 87 23.44 10.80 11.43
N LYS A 88 22.88 9.67 11.86
CA LYS A 88 23.02 8.36 11.20
C LYS A 88 22.55 8.40 9.75
N TYR A 89 21.32 8.89 9.52
CA TYR A 89 20.77 9.01 8.18
C TYR A 89 21.62 9.95 7.30
N ARG A 90 22.00 11.12 7.83
CA ARG A 90 22.83 12.09 7.10
C ARG A 90 24.19 11.52 6.71
N ALA A 91 24.85 10.81 7.61
CA ALA A 91 26.13 10.17 7.33
C ALA A 91 26.00 9.13 6.21
N LEU A 92 24.98 8.26 6.27
CA LEU A 92 24.75 7.25 5.24
C LEU A 92 24.46 7.86 3.86
N CYS A 93 23.70 8.95 3.78
CA CYS A 93 23.44 9.64 2.51
C CYS A 93 24.69 10.29 1.88
N LEU A 94 25.68 10.68 2.69
CA LEU A 94 26.93 11.26 2.19
C LEU A 94 27.85 10.22 1.55
N HIS A 95 27.80 8.97 2.02
CA HIS A 95 28.61 7.87 1.48
C HIS A 95 28.10 7.28 0.16
N GLN A 96 26.88 7.65 -0.28
CA GLN A 96 26.30 7.21 -1.55
C GLN A 96 26.51 8.18 -2.72
N ARG A 97 27.33 9.23 -2.53
CA ARG A 97 27.72 10.21 -3.57
C ARG A 97 29.17 10.03 -3.97
#